data_AF-A0AAJ6LKE4-F1
#
_entry.id   AF-A0AAJ6LKE4-F1
#
_cell.length_a   1.000
_cell.length_b   1.000
_cell.length_c   1.000
_cell.angle_alpha   90.00
_cell.angle_beta   90.00
_cell.angle_gamma   90.00
#
_symmetry.space_group_name_H-M   'P 1'
#
loop_
_entity.id
_entity.type
_entity.pdbx_description
1 polymer ?
#
loop_
_entity_poly.entity_id
_entity_poly.type
_entity_poly.pdbx_seq_one_letter_code
_entity_poly.pdbx_strand_id
1 'polypeptide(L)'
;MNLALAIATVFATLFSPLIAVRVQKYLEKKSEKQTIKVKIFSQLMATRAISSRLLPEHVQALNMIDLAFYGDIRRGKVKRSDSEKKSHISLEGIFRPPLFNRTLKGIWGRIVESKKQSTFFELAL
;
A
#
# COMPACT_ATOMS: atom_id res chain seq x y z
N MET A 1 -8.73 56.14 -23.23
CA MET A 1 -8.10 54.83 -22.93
C MET A 1 -9.08 54.02 -22.11
N ASN A 2 -9.38 52.79 -22.51
CA ASN A 2 -10.40 51.99 -21.82
C ASN A 2 -9.84 51.46 -20.50
N LEU A 3 -10.33 52.03 -19.38
CA LEU A 3 -9.94 51.66 -18.01
C LEU A 3 -10.03 50.14 -17.77
N ALA A 4 -11.04 49.49 -18.37
CA ALA A 4 -11.22 48.04 -18.32
C ALA A 4 -10.02 47.27 -18.87
N LEU A 5 -9.41 47.73 -19.97
CA LEU A 5 -8.23 47.09 -20.53
C LEU A 5 -7.05 47.23 -19.58
N ALA A 6 -6.81 48.42 -19.03
CA ALA A 6 -5.69 48.67 -18.11
C ALA A 6 -5.76 47.78 -16.86
N ILE A 7 -6.97 47.63 -16.29
CA ILE A 7 -7.18 46.74 -15.15
C ILE A 7 -6.88 45.30 -15.55
N ALA A 8 -7.42 44.81 -16.67
CA ALA A 8 -7.18 43.44 -17.13
C ALA A 8 -5.68 43.13 -17.35
N THR A 9 -4.90 44.06 -17.92
CA THR A 9 -3.46 43.85 -18.15
C THR A 9 -2.69 43.74 -16.83
N VAL A 10 -3.00 44.59 -15.84
CA VAL A 10 -2.34 44.57 -14.53
C VAL A 10 -2.64 43.26 -13.79
N PHE A 11 -3.89 42.80 -13.82
CA PHE A 11 -4.23 41.51 -13.23
C PHE A 11 -3.55 40.35 -13.99
N ALA A 12 -3.54 40.36 -15.32
CA ALA A 12 -2.91 39.30 -16.10
C ALA A 12 -1.40 39.16 -15.82
N THR A 13 -0.68 40.28 -15.71
CA THR A 13 0.78 40.26 -15.44
C THR A 13 1.11 39.82 -14.02
N LEU A 14 0.27 40.16 -13.04
CA LEU A 14 0.46 39.74 -11.65
C LEU A 14 0.10 38.26 -11.42
N PHE A 15 -0.95 37.77 -12.08
CA PHE A 15 -1.44 36.39 -11.86
C PHE A 15 -0.79 35.34 -12.77
N SER A 16 -0.22 35.74 -13.93
CA SER A 16 0.44 34.82 -14.87
C SER A 16 1.55 33.97 -14.21
N PRO A 17 2.50 34.54 -13.44
CA PRO A 17 3.55 33.75 -12.80
C PRO A 17 3.01 32.75 -11.78
N LEU A 18 1.97 33.11 -11.04
CA LEU A 18 1.37 32.25 -10.03
C LEU A 18 0.75 30.99 -10.66
N ILE A 19 0.03 31.18 -11.77
CA ILE A 19 -0.59 30.08 -12.52
C ILE A 19 0.49 29.20 -13.16
N ALA A 20 1.51 29.81 -13.77
CA ALA A 20 2.62 29.08 -14.41
C ALA A 20 3.33 28.16 -13.42
N VAL A 21 3.72 28.68 -12.25
CA VAL A 21 4.41 27.89 -11.20
C VAL A 21 3.50 26.78 -10.69
N ARG A 22 2.20 27.04 -10.52
CA ARG A 22 1.26 26.04 -10.00
C ARG A 22 1.04 24.90 -10.98
N VAL A 23 0.91 25.19 -12.27
CA VAL A 23 0.83 24.18 -13.34
C VAL A 23 2.12 23.38 -13.41
N GLN A 24 3.27 24.06 -13.38
CA GLN A 24 4.57 23.40 -13.42
C GLN A 24 4.76 22.43 -12.25
N LYS A 25 4.48 22.87 -11.02
CA LYS A 25 4.54 22.00 -9.82
C LYS A 25 3.57 20.82 -9.89
N TYR A 26 2.40 21.02 -10.49
CA TYR A 26 1.44 19.94 -10.68
C TYR A 26 1.96 18.88 -11.66
N LEU A 27 2.56 19.31 -12.78
CA LEU A 27 3.19 18.40 -13.75
C LEU A 27 4.40 17.67 -13.15
N GLU A 28 5.26 18.38 -12.43
CA GLU A 28 6.42 17.81 -11.72
C GLU A 28 5.98 16.70 -10.76
N LYS A 29 4.98 16.97 -9.92
CA LYS A 29 4.45 16.00 -8.96
C LYS A 29 3.87 14.76 -9.64
N LYS A 30 3.25 14.92 -10.80
CA LYS A 30 2.75 13.79 -11.59
C LYS A 30 3.90 12.96 -12.17
N SER A 31 4.93 13.63 -12.70
CA SER A 31 6.14 13.00 -13.24
C SER A 31 6.90 12.23 -12.17
N GLU A 32 7.13 12.84 -11.01
CA GLU A 32 7.85 12.26 -9.88
C GLU A 32 7.25 10.91 -9.43
N LYS A 33 5.92 10.82 -9.37
CA LYS A 33 5.22 9.55 -9.07
C LYS A 33 5.51 8.46 -10.08
N GLN A 34 5.62 8.80 -11.37
CA GLN A 34 5.94 7.83 -12.41
C GLN A 34 7.42 7.42 -12.35
N THR A 35 8.31 8.39 -12.12
CA THR A 35 9.75 8.14 -11.97
C THR A 35 10.04 7.17 -10.82
N ILE A 36 9.37 7.33 -9.67
CA ILE A 36 9.52 6.43 -8.52
C ILE A 36 9.10 5.00 -8.90
N LYS A 37 7.97 4.83 -9.60
CA LYS A 37 7.53 3.50 -10.05
C LYS A 37 8.52 2.86 -11.02
N VAL A 38 9.01 3.62 -12.00
CA VAL A 38 10.02 3.14 -12.96
C VAL A 38 11.31 2.75 -12.23
N LYS A 39 11.74 3.51 -11.24
CA LYS A 39 12.91 3.19 -10.41
C LYS A 39 12.75 1.86 -9.69
N ILE A 40 11.61 1.64 -9.04
CA ILE A 40 11.31 0.38 -8.33
C ILE A 40 11.32 -0.80 -9.31
N PHE A 41 10.65 -0.66 -10.46
CA PHE A 41 10.66 -1.70 -11.49
C PHE A 41 12.07 -1.98 -12.02
N SER A 42 12.86 -0.94 -12.28
CA SER A 42 14.24 -1.07 -12.74
C SER A 42 15.11 -1.78 -11.70
N GLN A 43 14.99 -1.45 -10.40
CA GLN A 43 15.69 -2.14 -9.31
C GLN A 43 15.31 -3.62 -9.23
N LEU A 44 14.03 -3.95 -9.36
CA LEU A 44 13.57 -5.36 -9.36
C LEU A 44 14.08 -6.12 -10.59
N MET A 45 14.08 -5.50 -11.77
CA MET A 45 14.58 -6.14 -12.99
C MET A 45 16.10 -6.34 -12.95
N ALA A 46 16.85 -5.36 -12.43
CA ALA A 46 18.29 -5.47 -12.26
C ALA A 46 18.66 -6.58 -11.27
N THR A 47 17.88 -6.75 -10.21
CA THR A 47 18.13 -7.79 -9.18
C THR A 47 17.47 -9.14 -9.48
N ARG A 48 16.65 -9.26 -10.54
CA ARG A 48 15.89 -10.49 -10.87
C ARG A 48 16.78 -11.70 -11.18
N ALA A 49 17.90 -11.50 -11.88
CA ALA A 49 18.83 -12.58 -12.23
C ALA A 49 19.68 -13.04 -11.04
N ILE A 50 19.79 -12.19 -10.01
CA ILE A 50 20.56 -12.42 -8.80
C ILE A 50 19.62 -13.08 -7.79
N SER A 51 19.50 -14.40 -7.85
CA SER A 51 18.58 -15.19 -6.98
C SER A 51 18.89 -15.11 -5.47
N SER A 52 19.85 -14.29 -5.04
CA SER A 52 20.01 -13.95 -3.64
C SER A 52 18.96 -12.91 -3.24
N ARG A 53 17.86 -13.38 -2.64
CA ARG A 53 16.90 -12.58 -1.86
C ARG A 53 17.53 -11.76 -0.71
N LEU A 54 18.86 -11.80 -0.60
CA LEU A 54 19.69 -11.19 0.43
C LEU A 54 20.24 -9.81 0.01
N LEU A 55 20.03 -9.36 -1.24
CA LEU A 55 20.44 -8.01 -1.62
C LEU A 55 19.51 -6.96 -0.98
N PRO A 56 20.04 -6.00 -0.19
CA PRO A 56 19.24 -4.97 0.45
C PRO A 56 18.39 -4.15 -0.53
N GLU A 57 18.89 -3.92 -1.75
CA GLU A 57 18.23 -3.14 -2.79
C GLU A 57 16.94 -3.81 -3.27
N HIS A 58 16.91 -5.15 -3.30
CA HIS A 58 15.72 -5.90 -3.69
C HIS A 58 14.62 -5.77 -2.63
N VAL A 59 14.97 -5.94 -1.35
CA VAL A 59 14.04 -5.80 -0.22
C VAL A 59 13.54 -4.35 -0.11
N GLN A 60 14.42 -3.38 -0.30
CA GLN A 60 14.05 -1.97 -0.35
C GLN A 60 13.06 -1.68 -1.48
N ALA A 61 13.34 -2.16 -2.69
CA ALA A 61 12.43 -1.99 -3.83
C ALA A 61 11.06 -2.60 -3.55
N LEU A 62 11.01 -3.80 -2.97
CA LEU A 62 9.76 -4.48 -2.58
C LEU A 62 8.96 -3.66 -1.56
N ASN A 63 9.61 -3.15 -0.51
CA ASN A 63 8.96 -2.29 0.49
C ASN A 63 8.47 -0.96 -0.09
N MET A 64 9.16 -0.40 -1.09
CA MET A 64 8.72 0.83 -1.74
C MET A 64 7.53 0.63 -2.69
N ILE A 65 7.21 -0.61 -3.12
CA ILE A 65 6.03 -0.88 -3.96
C ILE A 65 4.76 -0.40 -3.24
N ASP A 66 4.63 -0.72 -1.96
CA ASP A 66 3.44 -0.34 -1.20
C ASP A 66 3.25 1.19 -1.17
N LEU A 67 4.34 1.93 -0.99
CA LEU A 67 4.32 3.39 -0.97
C LEU A 67 4.07 4.02 -2.36
N ALA A 68 4.70 3.48 -3.41
CA ALA A 68 4.67 4.08 -4.75
C ALA A 68 3.42 3.72 -5.56
N PHE A 69 2.82 2.55 -5.33
CA PHE A 69 1.66 2.06 -6.09
C PHE A 69 0.33 2.32 -5.38
N TYR A 70 0.26 2.18 -4.06
CA TYR A 70 -0.96 2.45 -3.29
C TYR A 70 -1.12 3.90 -2.84
N GLY A 71 -0.18 4.78 -3.24
CA GLY A 71 -0.15 6.23 -3.09
C GLY A 71 -1.32 6.92 -2.37
N ASP A 72 -0.97 7.63 -1.29
CA ASP A 72 -1.84 8.49 -0.46
C ASP A 72 -3.07 7.75 0.10
N ILE A 73 -2.84 6.93 1.14
CA ILE A 73 -3.89 6.39 2.01
C ILE A 73 -4.53 7.56 2.77
N ARG A 74 -5.33 8.37 2.08
CA ARG A 74 -6.19 9.38 2.69
C ARG A 74 -7.35 8.62 3.34
N ARG A 75 -7.17 8.23 4.60
CA ARG A 75 -8.18 7.59 5.48
C ARG A 75 -8.50 6.10 5.23
N GLY A 76 -7.54 5.27 4.83
CA GLY A 76 -7.72 3.81 4.85
C GLY A 76 -8.86 3.24 3.99
N LYS A 77 -9.42 4.03 3.05
CA LYS A 77 -10.54 3.60 2.21
C LYS A 77 -10.08 3.49 0.76
N VAL A 78 -9.85 2.26 0.32
CA VAL A 78 -9.77 1.90 -1.10
C VAL A 78 -11.14 2.18 -1.71
N LYS A 79 -11.25 3.17 -2.61
CA LYS A 79 -12.46 3.36 -3.42
C LYS A 79 -12.54 2.21 -4.42
N ARG A 80 -13.13 1.09 -4.01
CA ARG A 80 -13.47 -0.03 -4.90
C ARG A 80 -14.72 0.31 -5.70
N SER A 81 -14.68 0.02 -7.01
CA SER A 81 -15.79 0.19 -7.94
C SER A 81 -16.96 -0.73 -7.56
N ASP A 82 -18.20 -0.26 -7.66
CA ASP A 82 -19.40 -1.02 -7.28
C ASP A 82 -19.57 -2.33 -8.07
N SER A 83 -18.92 -2.46 -9.24
CA SER A 83 -18.87 -3.69 -10.02
C SER A 83 -18.10 -4.85 -9.34
N GLU A 84 -17.26 -4.56 -8.34
CA GLU A 84 -16.47 -5.57 -7.59
C GLU A 84 -17.22 -6.12 -6.36
N LYS A 85 -18.23 -5.39 -5.86
CA LYS A 85 -19.06 -5.86 -4.73
C LYS A 85 -19.94 -7.05 -5.11
N LYS A 86 -20.33 -7.14 -6.39
CA LYS A 86 -21.23 -8.19 -6.88
C LYS A 86 -20.52 -9.53 -7.08
N SER A 87 -19.23 -9.52 -7.43
CA SER A 87 -18.44 -10.75 -7.58
C SER A 87 -18.00 -11.35 -6.24
N HIS A 88 -17.80 -10.53 -5.20
CA HIS A 88 -17.42 -11.04 -3.88
C HIS A 88 -18.56 -11.74 -3.12
N ILE A 89 -19.82 -11.44 -3.46
CA ILE A 89 -21.00 -12.11 -2.90
C ILE A 89 -21.18 -13.52 -3.51
N SER A 90 -20.71 -13.74 -4.75
CA SER A 90 -20.79 -15.07 -5.40
C SER A 90 -19.63 -16.02 -5.05
N LEU A 91 -18.48 -15.51 -4.59
CA LEU A 91 -17.30 -16.33 -4.31
C LEU A 91 -17.16 -16.77 -2.83
N GLU A 92 -17.93 -16.17 -1.92
CA GLU A 92 -18.04 -16.63 -0.50
C GLU A 92 -18.58 -18.06 -0.36
N GLY A 93 -19.21 -18.63 -1.39
CA GLY A 93 -19.69 -20.01 -1.40
C GLY A 93 -18.65 -21.07 -1.77
N ILE A 94 -17.53 -20.69 -2.41
CA ILE A 94 -16.58 -21.66 -3.01
C ILE A 94 -15.28 -21.80 -2.19
N PHE A 95 -14.89 -20.77 -1.43
CA PHE A 95 -13.61 -20.77 -0.71
C PHE A 95 -13.73 -20.25 0.72
N ARG A 96 -14.63 -20.85 1.53
CA ARG A 96 -14.54 -20.75 2.99
C ARG A 96 -13.64 -21.88 3.50
N PRO A 97 -12.41 -21.62 3.98
CA PRO A 97 -11.72 -22.61 4.80
C PRO A 97 -12.55 -22.87 6.06
N PRO A 98 -12.58 -24.12 6.59
CA PRO A 98 -13.34 -24.41 7.80
C PRO A 98 -12.81 -23.54 8.94
N LEU A 99 -13.71 -22.70 9.46
CA LEU A 99 -13.45 -21.87 10.64
C LEU A 99 -13.00 -22.80 11.77
N PHE A 100 -11.74 -22.63 12.19
CA PHE A 100 -11.19 -23.20 13.41
C PHE A 100 -12.19 -22.94 14.55
N ASN A 101 -12.94 -23.98 14.89
CA ASN A 101 -14.13 -23.87 15.73
C ASN A 101 -13.73 -23.61 17.19
N ARG A 102 -14.66 -23.10 17.99
CA ARG A 102 -14.45 -22.86 19.43
C ARG A 102 -14.06 -24.14 20.21
N THR A 103 -14.35 -25.32 19.67
CA THR A 103 -13.99 -26.61 20.25
C THR A 103 -12.48 -26.86 20.21
N LEU A 104 -11.80 -26.45 19.14
CA LEU A 104 -10.36 -26.62 18.99
C LEU A 104 -9.56 -25.72 19.94
N LYS A 105 -10.10 -24.56 20.35
CA LYS A 105 -9.52 -23.77 21.45
C LYS A 105 -9.50 -24.54 22.78
N GLY A 106 -10.56 -25.26 23.09
CA GLY A 106 -10.65 -26.07 24.32
C GLY A 106 -9.75 -27.32 24.29
N ILE A 107 -9.55 -27.91 23.11
CA ILE A 107 -8.64 -29.05 22.92
C ILE A 107 -7.18 -28.57 23.00
N TRP A 108 -6.83 -27.45 22.34
CA TRP A 108 -5.50 -26.86 22.46
C TRP A 108 -5.14 -26.45 23.89
N GLY A 109 -6.11 -25.91 24.65
CA GLY A 109 -5.92 -25.62 26.08
C GLY A 109 -5.59 -26.87 26.89
N ARG A 110 -6.30 -27.99 26.65
CA ARG A 110 -6.02 -29.26 27.34
C ARG A 110 -4.70 -29.91 26.94
N ILE A 111 -4.28 -29.78 25.68
CA ILE A 111 -2.98 -30.29 25.20
C ILE A 111 -1.82 -29.49 25.82
N VAL A 112 -1.96 -28.17 25.93
CA VAL A 112 -0.94 -27.31 26.57
C VAL A 112 -0.85 -27.58 28.08
N GLU A 113 -1.98 -27.76 28.77
CA GLU A 113 -1.98 -28.08 30.21
C GLU A 113 -1.42 -29.49 30.48
N SER A 114 -1.69 -30.46 29.60
CA SER A 114 -1.14 -31.82 29.70
C SER A 114 0.39 -31.86 29.59
N LYS A 115 1.01 -30.93 28.84
CA LYS A 115 2.48 -30.80 28.77
C LYS A 115 3.09 -30.16 30.01
N LYS A 116 2.32 -29.37 30.76
CA LYS A 116 2.78 -28.72 32.00
C LYS A 116 2.81 -29.72 33.17
N GLN A 117 1.87 -30.67 33.21
CA GLN A 117 1.84 -31.71 34.24
C GLN A 117 3.04 -32.67 34.15
N SER A 118 3.48 -33.04 32.93
CA SER A 118 4.60 -33.97 32.73
C SER A 118 5.95 -33.40 33.16
N THR A 119 6.14 -32.08 33.11
CA THR A 119 7.40 -31.44 33.56
C THR A 119 7.47 -31.27 35.08
N PHE A 120 6.34 -31.28 35.78
CA PHE A 120 6.32 -31.22 37.25
C PHE A 120 6.65 -32.58 37.90
N PHE A 121 6.36 -33.69 37.22
CA PHE A 121 6.75 -35.04 37.70
C PHE A 121 8.25 -35.32 37.57
N GLU A 122 8.95 -34.68 36.64
CA GLU A 122 10.42 -34.79 36.47
C GLU A 122 11.23 -33.97 37.49
N LEU A 123 10.62 -32.99 38.18
CA LEU A 123 11.29 -32.16 39.18
C LEU A 123 11.00 -32.57 40.64
N ALA A 124 10.16 -33.60 40.84
CA ALA A 124 9.74 -34.09 42.15
C ALA A 124 10.29 -35.51 42.47
N LEU A 125 11.24 -36.00 41.67
CA LEU A 125 11.99 -37.25 41.85
C LEU A 125 13.49 -36.94 41.85
#